data_AF-A0AAN9HVR3-F1
#
_entry.id   AF-A0AAN9HVR3-F1
#
_cell.length_a   1.000
_cell.length_b   1.000
_cell.length_c   1.000
_cell.angle_alpha   90.00
_cell.angle_beta   90.00
_cell.angle_gamma   90.00
#
_symmetry.space_group_name_H-M   'P 1'
#
loop_
_entity.id
_entity.type
_entity.pdbx_description
1 polymer ?
#
loop_
_entity_poly.entity_id
_entity_poly.type
_entity_poly.pdbx_seq_one_letter_code
_entity_poly.pdbx_strand_id
1 'polypeptide(L)'
;MNNAFRVSASPYSPFPYPHSQVTLSTTIPFKQRQSLVLTLSFDLTPFPFNSSTATKRRRATFICAAAANQEAEESFKKTVEIDRLIDLLREANSHQLQKLVVENILAFNPTFWIRLAARTDTCKSEDDKKDYEELATTIMTVVDLVVHKTNEKIESSTDVLKAVLKPVVVVDDVGEIPWPPRDPQALTSMEKEISQREQEGQLDEGFLAEVNAQLRQAKEDGDKPGLEAMLQKVLQLYASTVLSKRTYAMKGNEVLKDEQLLETIIQAPEEEWNNILINGLTIGAGDISPEELYAVLKKRTERTLIRTEGGSYQQRILTEYLKGIETRAEEIVKVLQGKPQ
;
A
#
# COMPACT_ATOMS: atom_id res chain seq x y z
N MET A 1 36.64 31.28 30.44
CA MET A 1 35.17 31.42 30.30
C MET A 1 34.79 30.83 28.96
N ASN A 2 34.32 29.58 28.94
CA ASN A 2 33.71 28.89 27.80
C ASN A 2 33.11 27.59 28.34
N ASN A 3 31.84 27.62 28.73
CA ASN A 3 31.09 26.41 29.09
C ASN A 3 30.29 25.97 27.88
N ALA A 4 30.82 24.97 27.16
CA ALA A 4 30.07 24.21 26.19
C ALA A 4 29.16 23.24 26.96
N PHE A 5 27.85 23.54 27.01
CA PHE A 5 26.86 22.58 27.47
C PHE A 5 26.68 21.51 26.40
N ARG A 6 27.29 20.35 26.63
CA ARG A 6 27.07 19.13 25.86
C ARG A 6 25.81 18.46 26.42
N VAL A 7 24.66 18.73 25.82
CA VAL A 7 23.41 18.03 26.14
C VAL A 7 23.50 16.63 25.54
N SER A 8 23.52 15.61 26.40
CA SER A 8 23.45 14.21 25.95
C SER A 8 22.05 13.92 25.43
N ALA A 9 21.96 13.43 24.19
CA ALA A 9 20.71 12.95 23.62
C ALA A 9 20.18 11.76 24.42
N SER A 10 18.97 11.91 24.95
CA SER A 10 18.20 10.86 25.63
C SER A 10 17.60 9.90 24.59
N PRO A 11 17.51 8.58 24.83
CA PRO A 11 17.08 7.59 23.84
C PRO A 11 15.55 7.45 23.68
N TYR A 12 14.75 8.45 24.08
CA TYR A 12 13.30 8.35 23.99
C TYR A 12 12.78 8.67 22.58
N SER A 13 12.30 7.61 21.93
CA SER A 13 11.58 7.54 20.66
C SER A 13 10.15 8.10 20.80
N PRO A 14 9.53 8.65 19.73
CA PRO A 14 8.26 9.38 19.78
C PRO A 14 7.02 8.48 19.90
N PHE A 15 7.18 7.18 20.17
CA PHE A 15 6.08 6.25 20.46
C PHE A 15 5.93 6.02 21.98
N PRO A 16 5.24 6.90 22.74
CA PRO A 16 4.99 6.66 24.14
C PRO A 16 3.93 5.55 24.34
N TYR A 17 4.25 4.66 25.28
CA TYR A 17 3.54 3.46 25.69
C TYR A 17 2.09 3.70 26.18
N PRO A 18 1.13 2.83 25.85
CA PRO A 18 -0.11 2.73 26.61
C PRO A 18 0.09 1.82 27.83
N HIS A 19 0.17 2.42 29.03
CA HIS A 19 -0.24 1.73 30.25
C HIS A 19 -1.76 1.56 30.19
N SER A 20 -2.22 0.35 29.92
CA SER A 20 -3.59 -0.06 30.20
C SER A 20 -3.54 -1.50 30.72
N GLN A 21 -3.60 -1.60 32.04
CA GLN A 21 -3.84 -2.85 32.75
C GLN A 21 -5.23 -3.36 32.35
N VAL A 22 -5.28 -4.45 31.61
CA VAL A 22 -6.44 -5.34 31.58
C VAL A 22 -5.93 -6.75 31.80
N THR A 23 -6.02 -7.18 33.05
CA THR A 23 -5.83 -8.56 33.48
C THR A 23 -6.94 -9.43 32.91
N LEU A 24 -6.61 -10.29 31.94
CA LEU A 24 -7.36 -11.50 31.68
C LEU A 24 -6.38 -12.66 31.64
N SER A 25 -6.31 -13.33 32.78
CA SER A 25 -5.75 -14.65 32.97
C SER A 25 -6.45 -15.66 32.06
N THR A 26 -5.74 -16.31 31.15
CA THR A 26 -6.09 -17.68 30.72
C THR A 26 -4.81 -18.42 30.32
N THR A 27 -4.50 -19.42 31.13
CA THR A 27 -3.36 -20.33 31.05
C THR A 27 -3.70 -21.49 30.11
N ILE A 28 -2.96 -21.71 29.00
CA ILE A 28 -2.87 -23.02 28.33
C ILE A 28 -1.46 -23.19 27.70
N PRO A 29 -0.80 -24.37 27.80
CA PRO A 29 0.65 -24.51 27.59
C PRO A 29 1.09 -25.04 26.21
N PHE A 30 2.28 -24.56 25.82
CA PHE A 30 3.47 -25.20 25.19
C PHE A 30 3.39 -26.44 24.26
N LYS A 31 4.30 -26.39 23.27
CA LYS A 31 4.78 -27.39 22.25
C LYS A 31 4.07 -27.27 20.89
N GLN A 32 4.74 -27.26 19.74
CA GLN A 32 5.89 -28.11 19.35
C GLN A 32 6.59 -27.55 18.09
N ARG A 33 7.93 -27.62 18.06
CA ARG A 33 8.79 -27.44 16.87
C ARG A 33 8.54 -28.56 15.84
N GLN A 34 8.66 -28.25 14.54
CA GLN A 34 9.41 -29.00 13.50
C GLN A 34 9.31 -28.27 12.14
N SER A 35 10.43 -27.72 11.64
CA SER A 35 11.29 -28.26 10.56
C SER A 35 10.70 -28.13 9.15
N LEU A 36 11.13 -27.07 8.45
CA LEU A 36 10.92 -26.88 7.01
C LEU A 36 11.92 -27.74 6.23
N VAL A 37 11.42 -28.78 5.55
CA VAL A 37 12.10 -29.43 4.43
C VAL A 37 11.07 -29.56 3.32
N LEU A 38 11.14 -28.67 2.33
CA LEU A 38 10.35 -28.72 1.10
C LEU A 38 11.19 -29.42 0.02
N THR A 39 10.92 -30.70 -0.21
CA THR A 39 11.32 -31.42 -1.42
C THR A 39 10.15 -31.38 -2.39
N LEU A 40 10.31 -30.63 -3.49
CA LEU A 40 9.41 -30.61 -4.64
C LEU A 40 9.75 -31.79 -5.56
N SER A 41 8.82 -32.73 -5.71
CA SER A 41 8.84 -33.73 -6.77
C SER A 41 7.71 -33.42 -7.76
N PHE A 42 8.07 -33.03 -8.97
CA PHE A 42 7.18 -32.96 -10.14
C PHE A 42 7.29 -34.29 -10.89
N ASP A 43 6.27 -35.15 -10.81
CA ASP A 43 6.13 -36.30 -11.71
C ASP A 43 5.23 -35.91 -12.90
N LEU A 44 5.88 -35.71 -14.05
CA LEU A 44 5.24 -35.71 -15.37
C LEU A 44 5.08 -37.16 -15.80
N THR A 45 3.85 -37.58 -16.14
CA THR A 45 3.63 -38.80 -16.93
C THR A 45 2.95 -38.49 -18.26
N PRO A 46 3.33 -39.18 -19.36
CA PRO A 46 2.95 -38.79 -20.70
C PRO A 46 1.72 -39.56 -21.22
N PHE A 47 1.02 -38.92 -22.16
CA PHE A 47 0.01 -39.51 -23.04
C PHE A 47 0.46 -40.82 -23.70
N PRO A 48 -0.46 -41.78 -23.92
CA PRO A 48 -0.31 -42.75 -24.98
C PRO A 48 -1.29 -42.46 -26.13
N PHE A 49 -0.71 -42.23 -27.30
CA PHE A 49 -1.33 -42.42 -28.61
C PHE A 49 -1.29 -43.91 -28.92
N ASN A 50 -2.40 -44.57 -29.29
CA ASN A 50 -2.33 -45.62 -30.29
C ASN A 50 -3.64 -45.93 -31.01
N SER A 51 -3.45 -46.37 -32.25
CA SER A 51 -4.40 -46.46 -33.34
C SER A 51 -5.27 -47.73 -33.38
N SER A 52 -6.45 -47.56 -34.00
CA SER A 52 -7.10 -48.44 -35.00
C SER A 52 -7.49 -49.88 -34.62
N THR A 53 -8.81 -50.14 -34.63
CA THR A 53 -9.34 -51.33 -35.31
C THR A 53 -10.58 -50.96 -36.13
N ALA A 54 -10.58 -51.46 -37.37
CA ALA A 54 -11.60 -51.23 -38.38
C ALA A 54 -12.86 -52.07 -38.13
N THR A 55 -14.04 -51.49 -38.33
CA THR A 55 -15.21 -52.24 -38.80
C THR A 55 -15.97 -51.45 -39.88
N LYS A 56 -16.05 -52.08 -41.05
CA LYS A 56 -16.88 -51.71 -42.20
C LYS A 56 -18.33 -51.46 -41.77
N ARG A 57 -18.92 -50.32 -42.14
CA ARG A 57 -20.32 -50.25 -42.62
C ARG A 57 -20.62 -48.92 -43.32
N ARG A 58 -20.80 -49.04 -44.64
CA ARG A 58 -21.69 -48.32 -45.56
C ARG A 58 -21.81 -46.79 -45.39
N ARG A 59 -21.38 -46.10 -46.47
CA ARG A 59 -21.77 -44.72 -46.84
C ARG A 59 -23.24 -44.46 -46.54
N ALA A 60 -23.49 -43.50 -45.67
CA ALA A 60 -24.72 -42.73 -45.62
C ALA A 60 -24.33 -41.31 -45.16
N THR A 61 -24.05 -40.43 -46.12
CA THR A 61 -24.06 -38.98 -45.89
C THR A 61 -25.51 -38.57 -45.67
N PHE A 62 -25.99 -38.76 -44.44
CA PHE A 62 -27.08 -37.94 -43.90
C PHE A 62 -26.41 -36.89 -43.03
N ILE A 63 -26.21 -35.70 -43.62
CA ILE A 63 -25.85 -34.50 -42.88
C ILE A 63 -27.01 -34.26 -41.91
N CYS A 64 -26.78 -34.50 -40.62
CA CYS A 64 -27.71 -34.09 -39.57
C CYS A 64 -27.72 -32.56 -39.50
N ALA A 65 -28.56 -31.93 -40.32
CA ALA A 65 -28.83 -30.50 -40.26
C ALA A 65 -29.28 -30.05 -38.85
N ALA A 66 -29.82 -30.96 -38.04
CA ALA A 66 -30.25 -30.68 -36.66
C ALA A 66 -29.09 -30.38 -35.69
N ALA A 67 -27.94 -31.08 -35.79
CA ALA A 67 -26.80 -30.83 -34.91
C ALA A 67 -26.06 -29.53 -35.30
N ALA A 68 -25.92 -29.27 -36.59
CA ALA A 68 -25.40 -28.01 -37.11
C ALA A 68 -26.33 -26.81 -36.79
N ASN A 69 -27.66 -27.02 -36.77
CA ASN A 69 -28.61 -25.99 -36.34
C ASN A 69 -28.47 -25.65 -34.86
N GLN A 70 -28.23 -26.65 -34.00
CA GLN A 70 -28.13 -26.43 -32.56
C GLN A 70 -26.83 -25.69 -32.20
N GLU A 71 -25.70 -26.08 -32.80
CA GLU A 71 -24.43 -25.36 -32.66
C GLU A 71 -24.50 -23.94 -33.25
N ALA A 72 -25.17 -23.77 -34.39
CA ALA A 72 -25.40 -22.45 -34.98
C ALA A 72 -26.28 -21.57 -34.09
N GLU A 73 -27.35 -22.11 -33.50
CA GLU A 73 -28.24 -21.39 -32.59
C GLU A 73 -27.53 -20.96 -31.30
N GLU A 74 -26.67 -21.82 -30.74
CA GLU A 74 -25.85 -21.48 -29.57
C GLU A 74 -24.80 -20.41 -29.89
N SER A 75 -24.16 -20.48 -31.06
CA SER A 75 -23.21 -19.45 -31.51
C SER A 75 -23.88 -18.09 -31.74
N PHE A 76 -25.13 -18.10 -32.24
CA PHE A 76 -25.94 -16.91 -32.41
C PHE A 76 -26.32 -16.29 -31.07
N LYS A 77 -26.77 -17.10 -30.09
CA LYS A 77 -27.09 -16.62 -28.73
C LYS A 77 -25.88 -15.93 -28.07
N LYS A 78 -24.69 -16.55 -28.18
CA LYS A 78 -23.43 -15.95 -27.69
C LYS A 78 -23.10 -14.63 -28.37
N THR A 79 -23.33 -14.53 -29.67
CA THR A 79 -23.10 -13.28 -30.42
C THR A 79 -24.05 -12.17 -29.95
N VAL A 80 -25.32 -12.50 -29.72
CA VAL A 80 -26.32 -11.54 -29.19
C VAL A 80 -25.95 -11.06 -27.78
N GLU A 81 -25.43 -11.94 -26.93
CA GLU A 81 -24.97 -11.55 -25.60
C GLU A 81 -23.78 -10.60 -25.64
N ILE A 82 -22.81 -10.85 -26.53
CA ILE A 82 -21.69 -9.93 -26.77
C ILE A 82 -22.19 -8.58 -27.28
N ASP A 83 -23.14 -8.56 -28.21
CA ASP A 83 -23.72 -7.31 -28.73
C ASP A 83 -24.40 -6.50 -27.63
N ARG A 84 -25.17 -7.16 -26.76
CA ARG A 84 -25.80 -6.51 -25.60
C ARG A 84 -24.76 -5.92 -24.65
N LEU A 85 -23.66 -6.63 -24.41
CA LEU A 85 -22.57 -6.11 -23.58
C LEU A 85 -21.91 -4.89 -24.22
N ILE A 86 -21.67 -4.91 -25.54
CA ILE A 86 -21.13 -3.75 -26.28
C ILE A 86 -22.07 -2.54 -26.15
N ASP A 87 -23.39 -2.74 -26.27
CA ASP A 87 -24.37 -1.66 -26.11
C ASP A 87 -24.35 -1.08 -24.69
N LEU A 88 -24.33 -1.94 -23.66
CA LEU A 88 -24.24 -1.52 -22.26
C LEU A 88 -22.96 -0.73 -21.96
N LEU A 89 -21.82 -1.17 -22.50
CA LEU A 89 -20.53 -0.49 -22.33
C LEU A 89 -20.52 0.87 -23.03
N ARG A 90 -21.13 0.96 -24.22
CA ARG A 90 -21.21 2.23 -24.98
C ARG A 90 -22.12 3.26 -24.29
N GLU A 91 -23.20 2.82 -23.66
CA GLU A 91 -24.14 3.71 -22.96
C GLU A 91 -23.66 4.12 -21.54
N ALA A 92 -22.64 3.46 -21.01
CA ALA A 92 -22.14 3.69 -19.66
C ALA A 92 -21.32 4.99 -19.56
N ASN A 93 -21.46 5.69 -18.44
CA ASN A 93 -20.54 6.78 -18.09
C ASN A 93 -19.18 6.23 -17.61
N SER A 94 -18.15 7.08 -17.53
CA SER A 94 -16.77 6.65 -17.21
C SER A 94 -16.65 5.77 -15.94
N HIS A 95 -17.35 6.11 -14.85
CA HIS A 95 -17.31 5.31 -13.61
C HIS A 95 -18.11 4.00 -13.73
N GLN A 96 -19.24 4.01 -14.44
CA GLN A 96 -20.03 2.81 -14.71
C GLN A 96 -19.32 1.86 -15.67
N LEU A 97 -18.62 2.39 -16.67
CA LEU A 97 -17.84 1.64 -17.65
C LEU A 97 -16.75 0.83 -16.93
N GLN A 98 -15.96 1.47 -16.07
CA GLN A 98 -14.93 0.78 -15.27
C GLN A 98 -15.54 -0.36 -14.45
N LYS A 99 -16.67 -0.11 -13.78
CA LYS A 99 -17.37 -1.14 -13.00
C LYS A 99 -17.84 -2.31 -13.88
N LEU A 100 -18.46 -2.03 -15.02
CA LEU A 100 -18.95 -3.06 -15.96
C LEU A 100 -17.81 -3.90 -16.53
N VAL A 101 -16.66 -3.28 -16.83
CA VAL A 101 -15.47 -4.00 -17.31
C VAL A 101 -14.93 -4.94 -16.23
N VAL A 102 -14.87 -4.49 -14.97
CA VAL A 102 -14.42 -5.36 -13.87
C VAL A 102 -15.38 -6.53 -13.64
N GLU A 103 -16.70 -6.28 -13.64
CA GLU A 103 -17.72 -7.31 -13.41
C GLU A 103 -17.76 -8.37 -14.53
N ASN A 104 -17.38 -8.00 -15.75
CA ASN A 104 -17.44 -8.86 -16.93
C ASN A 104 -16.04 -9.23 -17.45
N ILE A 105 -15.00 -9.20 -16.62
CA ILE A 105 -13.60 -9.34 -17.05
C ILE A 105 -13.34 -10.59 -17.93
N LEU A 106 -14.01 -11.70 -17.66
CA LEU A 106 -13.87 -12.95 -18.41
C LEU A 106 -14.55 -12.93 -19.79
N ALA A 107 -15.44 -11.96 -20.03
CA ALA A 107 -16.14 -11.80 -21.31
C ALA A 107 -15.25 -11.16 -22.40
N PHE A 108 -14.17 -10.45 -22.03
CA PHE A 108 -13.26 -9.76 -22.96
C PHE A 108 -12.23 -10.69 -23.60
N ASN A 109 -12.71 -11.76 -24.23
CA ASN A 109 -11.91 -12.74 -24.96
C ASN A 109 -11.77 -12.38 -26.46
N PRO A 110 -10.98 -13.11 -27.27
CA PRO A 110 -10.81 -12.80 -28.69
C PRO A 110 -12.11 -12.67 -29.49
N THR A 111 -13.15 -13.43 -29.13
CA THR A 111 -14.47 -13.36 -29.78
C THR A 111 -15.16 -12.02 -29.55
N PHE A 112 -15.02 -11.44 -28.34
CA PHE A 112 -15.53 -10.10 -28.04
C PHE A 112 -14.87 -9.05 -28.93
N TRP A 113 -13.53 -9.07 -29.02
CA TRP A 113 -12.76 -8.09 -29.81
C TRP A 113 -13.05 -8.20 -31.30
N ILE A 114 -13.17 -9.41 -31.84
CA ILE A 114 -13.57 -9.64 -33.23
C ILE A 114 -14.99 -9.09 -33.48
N ARG A 115 -15.91 -9.27 -32.53
CA ARG A 115 -17.28 -8.75 -32.66
C ARG A 115 -17.33 -7.22 -32.58
N LEU A 116 -16.54 -6.62 -31.69
CA LEU A 116 -16.40 -5.18 -31.58
C LEU A 116 -15.83 -4.57 -32.87
N ALA A 117 -14.77 -5.16 -33.42
CA ALA A 117 -14.19 -4.74 -34.71
C ALA A 117 -15.23 -4.84 -35.85
N ALA A 118 -15.98 -5.94 -35.93
CA ALA A 118 -17.04 -6.09 -36.92
C ALA A 118 -18.15 -5.02 -36.77
N ARG A 119 -18.42 -4.54 -35.55
CA ARG A 119 -19.37 -3.44 -35.29
C ARG A 119 -18.80 -2.10 -35.75
N THR A 120 -17.53 -1.83 -35.45
CA THR A 120 -16.79 -0.66 -35.95
C THR A 120 -16.80 -0.61 -37.48
N ASP A 121 -16.57 -1.73 -38.17
CA ASP A 121 -16.59 -1.81 -39.64
C ASP A 121 -17.97 -1.53 -40.25
N THR A 122 -19.05 -1.78 -39.50
CA THR A 122 -20.43 -1.52 -39.95
C THR A 122 -20.92 -0.10 -39.67
N CYS A 123 -20.12 0.74 -39.01
CA CYS A 123 -20.47 2.13 -38.75
C CYS A 123 -20.50 2.95 -40.03
N LYS A 124 -21.54 3.78 -40.18
CA LYS A 124 -21.75 4.65 -41.35
C LYS A 124 -21.06 6.02 -41.19
N SER A 125 -20.88 6.47 -39.95
CA SER A 125 -20.21 7.73 -39.62
C SER A 125 -18.77 7.45 -39.16
N GLU A 126 -17.84 8.34 -39.52
CA GLU A 126 -16.47 8.32 -38.96
C GLU A 126 -16.45 8.67 -37.47
N ASP A 127 -17.42 9.47 -37.00
CA ASP A 127 -17.57 9.81 -35.58
C ASP A 127 -17.89 8.55 -34.75
N ASP A 128 -18.87 7.76 -35.20
CA ASP A 128 -19.25 6.49 -34.55
C ASP A 128 -18.08 5.49 -34.51
N LYS A 129 -17.23 5.47 -35.56
CA LYS A 129 -16.04 4.61 -35.58
C LYS A 129 -15.05 5.02 -34.50
N LYS A 130 -14.81 6.32 -34.38
CA LYS A 130 -13.90 6.87 -33.38
C LYS A 130 -14.39 6.60 -31.96
N ASP A 131 -15.69 6.71 -31.71
CA ASP A 131 -16.28 6.35 -30.41
C ASP A 131 -16.03 4.88 -30.05
N TYR A 132 -16.14 3.96 -31.01
CA TYR A 132 -15.82 2.55 -30.79
C TYR A 132 -14.32 2.29 -30.56
N GLU A 133 -13.44 3.02 -31.23
CA GLU A 133 -11.98 2.94 -31.01
C GLU A 133 -11.59 3.45 -29.61
N GLU A 134 -12.17 4.57 -29.19
CA GLU A 134 -11.97 5.13 -27.84
C GLU A 134 -12.52 4.20 -26.76
N LEU A 135 -13.71 3.62 -27.00
CA LEU A 135 -14.30 2.61 -26.13
C LEU A 135 -13.40 1.37 -26.01
N ALA A 136 -12.91 0.84 -27.13
CA ALA A 136 -12.02 -0.31 -27.15
C ALA A 136 -10.72 -0.04 -26.37
N THR A 137 -10.13 1.13 -26.58
CA THR A 137 -8.91 1.58 -25.88
C THR A 137 -9.14 1.68 -24.38
N THR A 138 -10.28 2.24 -23.98
CA THR A 138 -10.65 2.39 -22.57
C THR A 138 -10.87 1.04 -21.90
N ILE A 139 -11.61 0.12 -22.54
CA ILE A 139 -11.81 -1.24 -22.04
C ILE A 139 -10.47 -1.96 -21.91
N MET A 140 -9.64 -1.93 -22.95
CA MET A 140 -8.31 -2.55 -22.95
C MET A 140 -7.47 -2.06 -21.77
N THR A 141 -7.43 -0.74 -21.55
CA THR A 141 -6.65 -0.14 -20.44
C THR A 141 -7.14 -0.63 -19.07
N VAL A 142 -8.45 -0.73 -18.87
CA VAL A 142 -9.02 -1.22 -17.60
C VAL A 142 -8.78 -2.72 -17.42
N VAL A 143 -8.94 -3.51 -18.48
CA VAL A 143 -8.65 -4.96 -18.47
C VAL A 143 -7.16 -5.19 -18.14
N ASP A 144 -6.26 -4.48 -18.83
CA ASP A 144 -4.81 -4.57 -18.60
C ASP A 144 -4.46 -4.19 -17.16
N LEU A 145 -5.08 -3.15 -16.60
CA LEU A 145 -4.88 -2.75 -15.21
C LEU A 145 -5.32 -3.84 -14.22
N VAL A 146 -6.47 -4.48 -14.47
CA VAL A 146 -6.98 -5.58 -13.62
C VAL A 146 -6.09 -6.83 -13.75
N VAL A 147 -5.67 -7.16 -14.97
CA VAL A 147 -4.77 -8.30 -15.23
C VAL A 147 -3.41 -8.05 -14.59
N HIS A 148 -2.84 -6.85 -14.74
CA HIS A 148 -1.58 -6.49 -14.08
C HIS A 148 -1.70 -6.62 -12.57
N LYS A 149 -2.76 -6.05 -11.97
CA LYS A 149 -3.00 -6.13 -10.52
C LYS A 149 -3.23 -7.56 -10.02
N THR A 150 -3.70 -8.46 -10.87
CA THR A 150 -3.92 -9.88 -10.54
C THR A 150 -2.67 -10.74 -10.76
N ASN A 151 -1.85 -10.40 -11.77
CA ASN A 151 -0.63 -11.12 -12.12
C ASN A 151 0.57 -10.68 -11.29
N GLU A 152 0.52 -9.48 -10.70
CA GLU A 152 1.36 -9.14 -9.56
C GLU A 152 1.18 -10.23 -8.51
N LYS A 153 2.27 -10.95 -8.24
CA LYS A 153 2.32 -11.91 -7.13
C LYS A 153 1.88 -11.13 -5.91
N ILE A 154 0.75 -11.52 -5.30
CA ILE A 154 0.31 -10.93 -4.04
C ILE A 154 1.42 -11.22 -3.04
N GLU A 155 2.30 -10.24 -2.86
CA GLU A 155 3.39 -10.34 -1.90
C GLU A 155 2.76 -10.38 -0.52
N SER A 156 3.23 -11.30 0.32
CA SER A 156 2.79 -11.30 1.69
C SER A 156 3.28 -10.02 2.38
N SER A 157 2.55 -9.54 3.39
CA SER A 157 3.00 -8.41 4.22
C SER A 157 4.44 -8.59 4.73
N THR A 158 4.83 -9.84 5.00
CA THR A 158 6.20 -10.20 5.41
C THR A 158 7.22 -10.02 4.28
N ASP A 159 6.87 -10.36 3.04
CA ASP A 159 7.77 -10.19 1.90
C ASP A 159 7.96 -8.70 1.58
N VAL A 160 6.88 -7.92 1.63
CA VAL A 160 6.92 -6.45 1.51
C VAL A 160 7.80 -5.85 2.60
N LEU A 161 7.62 -6.27 3.86
CA LEU A 161 8.44 -5.80 4.98
C LEU A 161 9.92 -6.14 4.80
N LYS A 162 10.24 -7.36 4.34
CA LYS A 162 11.63 -7.74 4.04
C LYS A 162 12.23 -6.87 2.93
N ALA A 163 11.46 -6.56 1.89
CA ALA A 163 11.92 -5.68 0.82
C ALA A 163 12.23 -4.27 1.34
N VAL A 164 11.35 -3.71 2.19
CA VAL A 164 11.55 -2.41 2.86
C VAL A 164 12.79 -2.40 3.76
N LEU A 165 13.04 -3.48 4.50
CA LEU A 165 14.19 -3.56 5.41
C LEU A 165 15.51 -3.91 4.72
N LYS A 166 15.47 -4.46 3.50
CA LYS A 166 16.64 -4.92 2.75
C LYS A 166 17.76 -3.87 2.61
N PRO A 167 17.49 -2.57 2.36
CA PRO A 167 18.56 -1.58 2.23
C PRO A 167 19.34 -1.34 3.53
N VAL A 168 18.69 -1.58 4.68
CA VAL A 168 19.24 -1.33 6.01
C VAL A 168 19.94 -2.57 6.59
N VAL A 169 19.49 -3.75 6.17
CA VAL A 169 20.14 -5.02 6.50
C VAL A 169 21.32 -5.20 5.54
N VAL A 170 22.52 -4.79 5.96
CA VAL A 170 23.76 -4.99 5.19
C VAL A 170 23.91 -6.47 4.86
N VAL A 171 24.02 -6.79 3.57
CA VAL A 171 24.09 -8.18 3.05
C VAL A 171 25.49 -8.79 3.18
N ASP A 172 26.49 -8.02 3.58
CA ASP A 172 27.87 -8.48 3.73
C ASP A 172 28.16 -9.02 5.16
N ASP A 173 28.27 -10.35 5.25
CA ASP A 173 28.27 -11.26 6.42
C ASP A 173 29.37 -11.10 7.51
N VAL A 174 29.77 -9.90 7.96
CA VAL A 174 30.81 -9.81 9.03
C VAL A 174 30.57 -8.76 10.14
N GLY A 175 29.51 -7.96 10.07
CA GLY A 175 29.27 -6.86 11.03
C GLY A 175 28.03 -7.01 11.90
N GLU A 176 28.09 -6.51 13.14
CA GLU A 176 26.87 -6.16 13.90
C GLU A 176 26.13 -5.05 13.14
N ILE A 177 24.84 -5.26 12.87
CA ILE A 177 23.98 -4.26 12.24
C ILE A 177 23.90 -3.06 13.20
N PRO A 178 24.27 -1.83 12.80
CA PRO A 178 24.10 -0.67 13.69
C PRO A 178 22.61 -0.34 13.82
N TRP A 179 22.06 -0.43 15.03
CA TRP A 179 20.70 -0.01 15.37
C TRP A 179 20.71 1.19 16.35
N PRO A 180 19.86 2.22 16.15
CA PRO A 180 18.91 2.37 15.04
C PRO A 180 19.61 2.61 13.69
N PRO A 181 18.92 2.38 12.57
CA PRO A 181 19.45 2.66 11.23
C PRO A 181 19.86 4.12 11.08
N ARG A 182 21.13 4.38 10.78
CA ARG A 182 21.69 5.74 10.67
C ARG A 182 22.35 6.05 9.34
N ASP A 183 22.53 5.04 8.47
CA ASP A 183 23.12 5.28 7.16
C ASP A 183 22.13 6.09 6.29
N PRO A 184 22.47 7.32 5.88
CA PRO A 184 21.58 8.15 5.08
C PRO A 184 21.23 7.49 3.73
N GLN A 185 22.16 6.76 3.11
CA GLN A 185 21.90 6.13 1.81
C GLN A 185 20.91 4.97 1.92
N ALA A 186 21.05 4.12 2.94
CA ALA A 186 20.07 3.09 3.25
C ALA A 186 18.70 3.68 3.58
N LEU A 187 18.63 4.76 4.37
CA LEU A 187 17.37 5.42 4.73
C LEU A 187 16.67 6.04 3.51
N THR A 188 17.37 6.76 2.65
CA THR A 188 16.80 7.27 1.40
C THR A 188 16.31 6.14 0.49
N SER A 189 17.00 5.00 0.47
CA SER A 189 16.56 3.84 -0.31
C SER A 189 15.29 3.21 0.28
N MET A 190 15.21 3.13 1.61
CA MET A 190 14.04 2.67 2.34
C MET A 190 12.83 3.60 2.17
N GLU A 191 13.03 4.92 2.18
CA GLU A 191 12.01 5.94 1.90
C GLU A 191 11.44 5.81 0.48
N LYS A 192 12.31 5.57 -0.51
CA LYS A 192 11.90 5.32 -1.90
C LYS A 192 11.07 4.06 -2.01
N GLU A 193 11.50 2.97 -1.36
CA GLU A 193 10.75 1.72 -1.33
C GLU A 193 9.37 1.93 -0.70
N ILE A 194 9.28 2.58 0.47
CA ILE A 194 8.00 2.88 1.11
C ILE A 194 7.10 3.74 0.22
N SER A 195 7.66 4.78 -0.41
CA SER A 195 6.90 5.66 -1.30
C SER A 195 6.34 4.93 -2.51
N GLN A 196 7.13 4.03 -3.11
CA GLN A 196 6.71 3.20 -4.24
C GLN A 196 5.60 2.23 -3.83
N ARG A 197 5.83 1.46 -2.74
CA ARG A 197 4.89 0.45 -2.24
C ARG A 197 3.56 1.06 -1.80
N GLU A 198 3.60 2.28 -1.28
CA GLU A 198 2.41 3.04 -0.95
C GLU A 198 1.60 3.38 -2.21
N GLN A 199 2.26 3.84 -3.28
CA GLN A 199 1.61 4.18 -4.56
C GLN A 199 0.98 2.95 -5.23
N GLU A 200 1.63 1.79 -5.09
CA GLU A 200 1.15 0.50 -5.56
C GLU A 200 0.01 -0.06 -4.69
N GLY A 201 -0.25 0.54 -3.52
CA GLY A 201 -1.30 0.13 -2.59
C GLY A 201 -0.96 -1.12 -1.78
N GLN A 202 0.31 -1.47 -1.66
CA GLN A 202 0.81 -2.65 -0.95
C GLN A 202 1.02 -2.41 0.55
N LEU A 203 1.01 -1.14 0.99
CA LEU A 203 1.06 -0.76 2.41
C LEU A 203 -0.36 -0.64 3.00
N ASP A 204 -1.13 -1.70 2.85
CA ASP A 204 -2.52 -1.79 3.28
C ASP A 204 -2.67 -2.08 4.79
N GLU A 205 -3.92 -2.17 5.26
CA GLU A 205 -4.20 -2.51 6.67
C GLU A 205 -3.60 -3.85 7.10
N GLY A 206 -3.50 -4.83 6.19
CA GLY A 206 -2.87 -6.11 6.47
C GLY A 206 -1.36 -5.98 6.71
N PHE A 207 -0.68 -5.15 5.91
CA PHE A 207 0.72 -4.81 6.12
C PHE A 207 0.93 -4.09 7.46
N LEU A 208 0.15 -3.05 7.75
CA LEU A 208 0.28 -2.28 8.99
C LEU A 208 -0.01 -3.13 10.23
N ALA A 209 -0.99 -4.02 10.16
CA ALA A 209 -1.30 -4.97 11.23
C ALA A 209 -0.10 -5.90 11.51
N GLU A 210 0.51 -6.43 10.45
CA GLU A 210 1.68 -7.32 10.54
C GLU A 210 2.88 -6.62 11.18
N VAL A 211 3.26 -5.44 10.67
CA VAL A 211 4.38 -4.66 11.22
C VAL A 211 4.14 -4.33 12.69
N ASN A 212 2.93 -3.94 13.05
CA ASN A 212 2.59 -3.61 14.43
C ASN A 212 2.56 -4.85 15.35
N ALA A 213 2.13 -6.00 14.84
CA ALA A 213 2.18 -7.27 15.57
C ALA A 213 3.63 -7.68 15.86
N GLN A 214 4.51 -7.64 14.85
CA GLN A 214 5.94 -7.92 15.02
C GLN A 214 6.60 -6.92 15.97
N LEU A 215 6.21 -5.64 15.93
CA LEU A 215 6.72 -4.62 16.82
C LEU A 215 6.35 -4.90 18.28
N ARG A 216 5.11 -5.33 18.54
CA ARG A 216 4.67 -5.73 19.89
C ARG A 216 5.43 -6.95 20.39
N GLN A 217 5.59 -7.96 19.53
CA GLN A 217 6.34 -9.16 19.87
C GLN A 217 7.81 -8.84 20.19
N ALA A 218 8.46 -7.98 19.38
CA ALA A 218 9.84 -7.56 19.64
C ALA A 218 10.00 -6.82 20.98
N LYS A 219 8.99 -6.01 21.36
CA LYS A 219 8.93 -5.32 22.65
C LYS A 219 8.73 -6.27 23.83
N GLU A 220 7.83 -7.24 23.69
CA GLU A 220 7.53 -8.23 24.73
C GLU A 220 8.69 -9.20 24.96
N ASP A 221 9.34 -9.64 23.88
CA ASP A 221 10.49 -10.54 23.95
C ASP A 221 11.71 -9.86 24.60
N GLY A 222 11.86 -8.53 24.50
CA GLY A 222 12.95 -7.74 25.10
C GLY A 222 14.37 -8.01 24.56
N ASP A 223 14.55 -9.14 23.87
CA ASP A 223 15.83 -9.66 23.37
C ASP A 223 16.22 -9.13 21.99
N LYS A 224 15.37 -8.30 21.35
CA LYS A 224 15.56 -7.82 19.96
C LYS A 224 15.37 -6.31 19.80
N PRO A 225 16.15 -5.47 20.52
CA PRO A 225 16.05 -4.01 20.42
C PRO A 225 16.33 -3.49 19.00
N GLY A 226 17.16 -4.17 18.22
CA GLY A 226 17.44 -3.81 16.83
C GLY A 226 16.22 -3.97 15.91
N LEU A 227 15.46 -5.06 16.07
CA LEU A 227 14.23 -5.29 15.28
C LEU A 227 13.16 -4.27 15.65
N GLU A 228 13.01 -3.97 16.95
CA GLU A 228 12.09 -2.93 17.41
C GLU A 228 12.39 -1.59 16.73
N ALA A 229 13.65 -1.14 16.76
CA ALA A 229 14.06 0.12 16.14
C ALA A 229 13.80 0.16 14.62
N MET A 230 14.05 -0.95 13.92
CA MET A 230 13.78 -1.06 12.48
C MET A 230 12.28 -0.96 12.17
N LEU A 231 11.44 -1.69 12.90
CA LEU A 231 9.98 -1.66 12.72
C LEU A 231 9.40 -0.30 13.07
N GLN A 232 9.91 0.37 14.11
CA GLN A 232 9.55 1.76 14.42
C GLN A 232 9.90 2.69 13.25
N LYS A 233 11.10 2.57 12.66
CA LYS A 233 11.52 3.39 11.52
C LYS A 233 10.62 3.17 10.31
N VAL A 234 10.21 1.93 10.02
CA VAL A 234 9.23 1.63 8.95
C VAL A 234 7.94 2.40 9.15
N LEU A 235 7.36 2.36 10.36
CA LEU A 235 6.10 3.03 10.66
C LEU A 235 6.22 4.56 10.63
N GLN A 236 7.36 5.10 11.06
CA GLN A 236 7.66 6.54 10.97
C GLN A 236 7.72 7.02 9.52
N LEU A 237 8.47 6.30 8.67
CA LEU A 237 8.60 6.65 7.25
C LEU A 237 7.25 6.52 6.52
N TYR A 238 6.47 5.49 6.84
CA TYR A 238 5.10 5.36 6.35
C TYR A 238 4.24 6.58 6.75
N ALA A 239 4.25 6.94 8.04
CA ALA A 239 3.45 8.06 8.53
C ALA A 239 3.86 9.40 7.91
N SER A 240 5.16 9.66 7.80
CA SER A 240 5.72 10.83 7.11
C SER A 240 5.25 10.89 5.65
N THR A 241 5.35 9.77 4.93
CA THR A 241 4.93 9.66 3.52
C THR A 241 3.44 9.96 3.35
N VAL A 242 2.59 9.31 4.14
CA VAL A 242 1.13 9.46 4.04
C VAL A 242 0.67 10.86 4.45
N LEU A 243 1.25 11.44 5.51
CA LEU A 243 0.93 12.80 5.93
C LEU A 243 1.43 13.83 4.91
N SER A 244 2.59 13.62 4.29
CA SER A 244 3.16 14.57 3.32
C SER A 244 2.39 14.67 2.01
N LYS A 245 1.48 13.74 1.71
CA LYS A 245 0.63 13.79 0.50
C LYS A 245 -0.24 15.04 0.39
N ARG A 246 -0.53 15.70 1.51
CA ARG A 246 -1.42 16.85 1.55
C ARG A 246 -0.79 18.00 2.32
N THR A 247 -0.62 19.10 1.60
CA THR A 247 -0.20 20.39 2.14
C THR A 247 -1.42 21.17 2.66
N TYR A 248 -1.26 21.76 3.84
CA TYR A 248 -2.16 22.75 4.46
C TYR A 248 -1.46 24.09 4.71
N ALA A 249 -0.16 24.21 4.40
CA ALA A 249 0.60 25.44 4.53
C ALA A 249 0.08 26.60 3.65
N MET A 250 -0.82 26.35 2.71
CA MET A 250 -1.38 27.38 1.82
C MET A 250 -2.87 27.60 2.08
N LYS A 251 -3.25 28.84 2.41
CA LYS A 251 -4.65 29.28 2.46
C LYS A 251 -4.86 30.39 1.44
N GLY A 252 -5.29 30.02 0.23
CA GLY A 252 -5.35 30.95 -0.89
C GLY A 252 -3.94 31.32 -1.35
N ASN A 253 -3.58 32.60 -1.26
CA ASN A 253 -2.24 33.09 -1.62
C ASN A 253 -1.35 33.37 -0.39
N GLU A 254 -1.80 33.00 0.81
CA GLU A 254 -1.09 33.22 2.07
C GLU A 254 -0.48 31.91 2.60
N VAL A 255 0.78 32.00 3.03
CA VAL A 255 1.49 30.88 3.67
C VAL A 255 1.20 30.90 5.16
N LEU A 256 0.53 29.86 5.66
CA LEU A 256 0.34 29.61 7.08
C LEU A 256 1.66 29.08 7.66
N LYS A 257 2.42 29.94 8.34
CA LYS A 257 3.75 29.63 8.88
C LYS A 257 3.73 28.46 9.87
N ASP A 258 2.70 28.39 10.69
CA ASP A 258 2.45 27.32 11.68
C ASP A 258 2.26 25.95 11.02
N GLU A 259 1.44 25.88 9.96
CA GLU A 259 1.28 24.66 9.15
C GLU A 259 2.55 24.34 8.34
N GLN A 260 3.27 25.35 7.84
CA GLN A 260 4.54 25.15 7.13
C GLN A 260 5.62 24.53 8.04
N LEU A 261 5.71 24.99 9.29
CA LEU A 261 6.61 24.39 10.27
C LEU A 261 6.23 22.93 10.53
N LEU A 262 4.94 22.62 10.73
CA LEU A 262 4.50 21.24 10.93
C LEU A 262 4.85 20.36 9.72
N GLU A 263 4.62 20.83 8.50
CA GLU A 263 5.00 20.09 7.28
C GLU A 263 6.50 19.84 7.19
N THR A 264 7.31 20.84 7.56
CA THR A 264 8.76 20.72 7.61
C THR A 264 9.18 19.64 8.61
N ILE A 265 8.54 19.57 9.78
CA ILE A 265 8.82 18.52 10.78
C ILE A 265 8.38 17.15 10.27
N ILE A 266 7.20 17.05 9.65
CA ILE A 266 6.67 15.77 9.13
C ILE A 266 7.61 15.19 8.06
N GLN A 267 8.16 16.03 7.19
CA GLN A 267 9.05 15.63 6.08
C GLN A 267 10.49 15.38 6.54
N ALA A 268 10.89 15.93 7.69
CA ALA A 268 12.25 15.81 8.18
C ALA A 268 12.49 14.45 8.87
N PRO A 269 13.74 13.95 8.81
CA PRO A 269 14.14 12.80 9.62
C PRO A 269 14.05 13.13 11.12
N GLU A 270 13.72 12.12 11.94
CA GLU A 270 13.53 12.27 13.39
C GLU A 270 14.73 12.94 14.08
N GLU A 271 15.93 12.65 13.59
CA GLU A 271 17.19 13.18 14.08
C GLU A 271 17.26 14.72 14.00
N GLU A 272 16.56 15.31 13.04
CA GLU A 272 16.51 16.75 12.80
C GLU A 272 15.37 17.47 13.53
N TRP A 273 14.40 16.74 14.08
CA TRP A 273 13.22 17.32 14.74
C TRP A 273 13.60 18.31 15.84
N ASN A 274 14.59 17.97 16.66
CA ASN A 274 15.03 18.86 17.75
C ASN A 274 15.54 20.19 17.22
N ASN A 275 16.31 20.16 16.13
CA ASN A 275 16.86 21.36 15.52
C ASN A 275 15.76 22.21 14.88
N ILE A 276 14.83 21.57 14.17
CA ILE A 276 13.68 22.24 13.53
C ILE A 276 12.76 22.86 14.58
N LEU A 277 12.46 22.14 15.66
CA LEU A 277 11.61 22.62 16.75
C LEU A 277 12.27 23.78 17.50
N ILE A 278 13.57 23.70 17.80
CA ILE A 278 14.28 24.80 18.48
C ILE A 278 14.29 26.05 17.60
N ASN A 279 14.67 25.95 16.34
CA ASN A 279 14.78 27.11 15.45
C ASN A 279 13.42 27.64 14.97
N GLY A 280 12.40 26.78 14.92
CA GLY A 280 11.05 27.15 14.47
C GLY A 280 10.19 27.79 15.56
N LEU A 281 10.44 27.43 16.83
CA LEU A 281 9.68 27.96 17.95
C LEU A 281 10.27 29.27 18.49
N THR A 282 9.41 30.14 19.02
CA THR A 282 9.80 31.42 19.65
C THR A 282 10.81 31.26 20.78
N ILE A 283 10.89 30.08 21.39
CA ILE A 283 11.85 29.76 22.47
C ILE A 283 13.30 29.70 21.96
N GLY A 284 13.53 29.34 20.69
CA GLY A 284 14.86 29.29 20.07
C GLY A 284 15.05 30.29 18.93
N ALA A 285 14.36 31.43 19.00
CA ALA A 285 14.39 32.54 18.02
C ALA A 285 13.59 32.33 16.72
N GLY A 286 12.66 31.40 16.70
CA GLY A 286 11.68 31.25 15.61
C GLY A 286 10.47 32.18 15.72
N ASP A 287 9.59 32.10 14.73
CA ASP A 287 8.40 32.96 14.60
C ASP A 287 7.12 32.39 15.24
N ILE A 288 7.11 31.09 15.58
CA ILE A 288 5.88 30.35 15.93
C ILE A 288 5.86 30.03 17.42
N SER A 289 4.77 30.38 18.09
CA SER A 289 4.59 30.03 19.51
C SER A 289 4.31 28.53 19.69
N PRO A 290 4.69 27.93 20.82
CA PRO A 290 4.32 26.55 21.13
C PRO A 290 2.80 26.30 21.03
N GLU A 291 1.98 27.26 21.47
CA GLU A 291 0.53 27.18 21.43
C GLU A 291 -0.02 27.12 19.99
N GLU A 292 0.57 27.87 19.07
CA GLU A 292 0.22 27.81 17.63
C GLU A 292 0.56 26.44 17.04
N LEU A 293 1.75 25.90 17.33
CA LEU A 293 2.15 24.57 16.88
C LEU A 293 1.19 23.48 17.42
N TYR A 294 0.84 23.53 18.71
CA TYR A 294 -0.10 22.57 19.31
C TYR A 294 -1.51 22.69 18.71
N ALA A 295 -1.97 23.91 18.42
CA ALA A 295 -3.25 24.13 17.76
C ALA A 295 -3.29 23.51 16.35
N VAL A 296 -2.19 23.62 15.59
CA VAL A 296 -2.07 23.00 14.26
C VAL A 296 -1.97 21.47 14.35
N LEU A 297 -1.16 20.93 15.27
CA LEU A 297 -1.08 19.50 15.53
C LEU A 297 -2.45 18.91 15.87
N LYS A 298 -3.22 19.56 16.75
CA LYS A 298 -4.58 19.15 17.09
C LYS A 298 -5.49 19.12 15.86
N LYS A 299 -5.49 20.18 15.04
CA LYS A 299 -6.26 20.23 13.78
C LYS A 299 -5.84 19.10 12.83
N ARG A 300 -4.54 18.82 12.72
CA ARG A 300 -4.00 17.74 11.88
C ARG A 300 -4.49 16.38 12.36
N THR A 301 -4.47 16.13 13.67
CA THR A 301 -4.99 14.91 14.29
C THR A 301 -6.48 14.75 14.05
N GLU A 302 -7.30 15.78 14.28
CA GLU A 302 -8.75 15.75 14.01
C GLU A 302 -9.05 15.42 12.53
N ARG A 303 -8.31 16.04 11.60
CA ARG A 303 -8.44 15.75 10.16
C ARG A 303 -8.06 14.32 9.81
N THR A 304 -7.02 13.77 10.45
CA THR A 304 -6.64 12.36 10.29
C THR A 304 -7.79 11.47 10.75
N LEU A 305 -8.33 11.70 11.95
CA LEU A 305 -9.41 10.90 12.53
C LEU A 305 -10.66 10.85 11.65
N ILE A 306 -11.03 11.96 11.01
CA ILE A 306 -12.24 12.05 10.15
C ILE A 306 -12.04 11.31 8.81
N ARG A 307 -10.79 11.20 8.33
CA ARG A 307 -10.48 10.69 6.99
C ARG A 307 -10.08 9.23 6.94
N THR A 308 -9.69 8.68 8.07
CA THR A 308 -9.32 7.27 8.22
C THR A 308 -10.46 6.51 8.86
N GLU A 309 -10.56 5.21 8.58
CA GLU A 309 -11.54 4.34 9.23
C GLU A 309 -11.27 4.24 10.74
N GLY A 310 -12.34 4.32 11.55
CA GLY A 310 -12.24 4.28 13.00
C GLY A 310 -11.65 2.96 13.49
N GLY A 311 -10.55 3.02 14.25
CA GLY A 311 -9.89 1.83 14.79
C GLY A 311 -8.94 1.12 13.82
N SER A 312 -8.74 1.66 12.61
CA SER A 312 -7.74 1.16 11.66
C SER A 312 -6.31 1.33 12.20
N TYR A 313 -5.39 0.48 11.72
CA TYR A 313 -3.97 0.63 12.03
C TYR A 313 -3.42 1.91 11.43
N GLN A 314 -3.85 2.28 10.22
CA GLN A 314 -3.49 3.55 9.61
C GLN A 314 -3.85 4.73 10.52
N GLN A 315 -5.10 4.82 11.00
CA GLN A 315 -5.53 5.89 11.91
C GLN A 315 -4.63 5.97 13.16
N ARG A 316 -4.35 4.82 13.77
CA ARG A 316 -3.54 4.74 14.98
C ARG A 316 -2.11 5.20 14.74
N ILE A 317 -1.44 4.67 13.71
CA ILE A 317 -0.03 4.97 13.41
C ILE A 317 0.15 6.45 13.11
N LEU A 318 -0.73 7.04 12.29
CA LEU A 318 -0.68 8.46 11.95
C LEU A 318 -0.91 9.35 13.17
N THR A 319 -1.83 8.96 14.05
CA THR A 319 -2.12 9.70 15.29
C THR A 319 -0.97 9.60 16.28
N GLU A 320 -0.38 8.41 16.46
CA GLU A 320 0.79 8.20 17.31
C GLU A 320 2.00 9.00 16.81
N TYR A 321 2.23 9.07 15.49
CA TYR A 321 3.30 9.88 14.90
C TYR A 321 3.13 11.37 15.22
N LEU A 322 1.93 11.94 15.01
CA LEU A 322 1.64 13.33 15.32
C LEU A 322 1.78 13.63 16.83
N LYS A 323 1.33 12.71 17.68
CA LYS A 323 1.50 12.80 19.13
C LYS A 323 2.97 12.72 19.55
N GLY A 324 3.78 11.96 18.81
CA GLY A 324 5.23 11.92 19.00
C GLY A 324 5.89 13.28 18.78
N ILE A 325 5.49 13.99 17.72
CA ILE A 325 5.94 15.37 17.45
C ILE A 325 5.51 16.30 18.59
N GLU A 326 4.24 16.22 19.01
CA GLU A 326 3.70 17.02 20.12
C GLU A 326 4.49 16.79 21.42
N THR A 327 4.71 15.53 21.79
CA THR A 327 5.45 15.15 23.01
C THR A 327 6.87 15.68 22.97
N ARG A 328 7.55 15.58 21.82
CA ARG A 328 8.92 16.08 21.64
C ARG A 328 8.98 17.60 21.74
N ALA A 329 8.01 18.31 21.15
CA ALA A 329 7.91 19.76 21.29
C ALA A 329 7.69 20.17 22.75
N GLU A 330 6.82 19.48 23.48
CA GLU A 330 6.60 19.73 24.91
C GLU A 330 7.87 19.53 25.75
N GLU A 331 8.64 18.48 25.49
CA GLU A 331 9.90 18.20 26.19
C GLU A 331 10.91 19.33 25.98
N ILE A 332 11.09 19.78 24.73
CA ILE A 332 12.00 20.89 24.40
C ILE A 332 11.56 22.18 25.10
N VAL A 333 10.26 22.48 25.05
CA VAL A 333 9.67 23.64 25.73
C VAL A 333 9.94 23.58 27.24
N LYS A 334 9.71 22.43 27.88
CA LYS A 334 9.95 22.23 29.33
C LYS A 334 11.43 22.44 29.70
N VAL A 335 12.34 21.85 28.93
CA VAL A 335 13.80 21.93 29.18
C VAL A 335 14.31 23.37 29.02
N LEU A 336 13.89 24.08 27.97
CA LEU A 336 14.36 25.44 27.68
C LEU A 336 13.71 26.51 28.56
N GLN A 337 12.49 26.28 29.06
CA GLN A 337 11.84 27.16 30.04
C GLN A 337 12.33 26.93 31.48
N GLY A 338 13.24 25.98 31.71
CA GLY A 338 13.91 25.78 32.99
C GLY A 338 13.02 25.28 34.12
N LYS A 339 11.89 24.63 33.84
CA LYS A 339 11.10 23.97 34.89
C LYS A 339 11.83 22.67 35.30
N PRO A 340 12.34 22.55 36.54
CA PRO A 340 12.98 21.32 36.99
C PRO A 340 11.94 20.18 37.06
N GLN A 341 12.44 18.95 36.83
CA GLN A 341 11.68 17.70 36.91
C GLN A 341 10.95 17.51 38.23
#